data_AF-A0A7L4GRU7-F1
#
_entry.id   AF-A0A7L4GRU7-F1
#
_cell.length_a   1.000
_cell.length_b   1.000
_cell.length_c   1.000
_cell.angle_alpha   90.00
_cell.angle_beta   90.00
_cell.angle_gamma   90.00
#
_symmetry.space_group_name_H-M   'P 1'
#
loop_
_entity.id
_entity.type
_entity.pdbx_description
1 polymer ?
#
loop_
_entity_poly.entity_id
_entity_poly.type
_entity_poly.pdbx_seq_one_letter_code
_entity_poly.pdbx_strand_id
1 'polypeptide(L)'
;RTSDGGKTVGTIEVSLVKMGELEDGETDHITDAQHQKCALVRECTATEGISGKDNLPSLNAVLKNPICKLYRFPTSDNKWMRIREQMAETTLSFHVPKELISLHIKEDMRRNQELKDLGELAPHWDNMRKSVIAHCDQMLSMYQDTLAELGKHTGSSFKSSCSKGEKTLEFIPINLHLQRMHVHSPRLKDALYDVITVGAPAAHFQGFKNGGLRKLLSKFEAERRNTGYQCIYYSPENTAKAKEVLSNINHLQPLISSHADLLLNSASQHSPDSLKNSLKMLSEKTELFVHAFKDQLVRSALLALYTARPGCVLKKPAVPRNSAEEGGDLQHQDHPSQIKRQDSIPHHSEYDEEEWDRVWANVGKSLNCVIAMVDRLLEKDNISNLKEGENDPSSAADCKVSHTGGDWYEQLYPLVITLKDCMGEVVTRAKQSMAFVLLQELACGLPQCLMLTLRRDIVFSQALAGLVCGFIIKLHAGLHDQGFLQQLHTVGLLVQYEGLLSTYSEEAGMLEDMAVGISDLQKVMFKVVEAKSEDFLPIITGRREHYVIEVQLPARMFELLPQEIKEGKLLRMYPVLFNVGINEQQTLAER
;
A
#
# COMPACT_ATOMS: atom_id res chain seq x y z
N ARG A 1 39.56 0.81 -6.06
CA ARG A 1 40.70 -0.06 -5.69
C ARG A 1 40.14 -1.35 -5.09
N THR A 2 40.04 -2.39 -5.89
CA THR A 2 40.06 -3.80 -5.46
C THR A 2 40.98 -4.48 -6.47
N SER A 3 42.06 -5.02 -5.94
CA SER A 3 43.15 -5.68 -6.65
C SER A 3 42.85 -7.16 -6.73
N ASP A 4 42.51 -7.66 -7.90
CA ASP A 4 42.64 -9.07 -8.22
C ASP A 4 43.37 -9.24 -9.56
N GLY A 5 44.37 -10.11 -9.53
CA GLY A 5 45.44 -10.24 -10.51
C GLY A 5 44.95 -10.54 -11.93
N GLY A 6 45.51 -9.78 -12.87
CA GLY A 6 45.19 -9.85 -14.28
C GLY A 6 45.55 -11.18 -14.94
N LYS A 7 44.56 -11.78 -15.59
CA LYS A 7 44.75 -12.35 -16.93
C LYS A 7 44.18 -11.33 -17.91
N THR A 8 45.05 -10.73 -18.71
CA THR A 8 44.68 -9.85 -19.83
C THR A 8 43.81 -10.61 -20.82
N VAL A 9 42.50 -10.37 -20.76
CA VAL A 9 41.55 -10.78 -21.80
C VAL A 9 41.49 -9.64 -22.80
N GLY A 10 41.99 -9.90 -24.01
CA GLY A 10 41.69 -9.22 -25.27
C GLY A 10 41.64 -7.69 -25.26
N THR A 11 42.62 -7.05 -25.89
CA THR A 11 42.56 -5.63 -26.27
C THR A 11 41.30 -5.40 -27.11
N ILE A 12 40.35 -4.60 -26.59
CA ILE A 12 39.25 -4.06 -27.40
C ILE A 12 39.77 -2.79 -28.05
N GLU A 13 40.11 -2.86 -29.34
CA GLU A 13 40.28 -1.66 -30.16
C GLU A 13 38.91 -1.07 -30.48
N VAL A 14 38.59 0.06 -29.86
CA VAL A 14 37.46 0.90 -30.25
C VAL A 14 37.97 1.96 -31.20
N SER A 15 37.81 1.76 -32.50
CA SER A 15 38.03 2.82 -33.50
C SER A 15 36.79 3.72 -33.55
N LEU A 16 36.96 4.98 -33.17
CA LEU A 16 35.92 6.01 -33.25
C LEU A 16 35.71 6.40 -34.73
N VAL A 17 34.57 6.01 -35.32
CA VAL A 17 34.19 6.46 -36.67
C VAL A 17 33.20 7.62 -36.54
N LYS A 18 33.60 8.81 -37.02
CA LYS A 18 32.74 10.00 -37.10
C LYS A 18 31.51 9.70 -37.97
N MET A 19 30.32 9.98 -37.47
CA MET A 19 29.09 9.96 -38.28
C MET A 19 29.19 11.02 -39.38
N GLY A 20 29.07 10.59 -40.63
CA GLY A 20 28.90 11.48 -41.77
C GLY A 20 27.49 12.05 -41.78
N GLU A 21 27.39 13.35 -41.99
CA GLU A 21 26.15 14.08 -42.25
C GLU A 21 25.48 13.56 -43.54
N LEU A 22 24.15 13.55 -43.53
CA LEU A 22 23.32 13.18 -44.67
C LEU A 22 23.45 14.25 -45.76
N GLU A 23 23.89 13.86 -46.95
CA GLU A 23 23.61 14.60 -48.18
C GLU A 23 22.86 13.70 -49.18
N ASP A 24 21.85 14.31 -49.80
CA ASP A 24 20.94 13.78 -50.80
C ASP A 24 21.64 13.30 -52.07
N GLY A 25 21.05 12.27 -52.70
CA GLY A 25 20.97 12.19 -54.16
C GLY A 25 22.05 11.42 -54.94
N GLU A 26 21.55 10.53 -55.79
CA GLU A 26 22.14 10.01 -57.04
C GLU A 26 22.92 8.69 -57.05
N THR A 27 22.77 8.07 -58.22
CA THR A 27 22.78 6.66 -58.60
C THR A 27 24.16 6.08 -58.90
N ASP A 28 24.27 4.76 -58.71
CA ASP A 28 25.18 3.78 -59.32
C ASP A 28 26.67 4.14 -59.45
N HIS A 29 27.52 3.35 -58.75
CA HIS A 29 28.58 2.57 -59.39
C HIS A 29 29.19 1.56 -58.39
N ILE A 30 29.18 0.28 -58.78
CA ILE A 30 29.89 -0.81 -58.12
C ILE A 30 31.40 -0.63 -58.33
N THR A 31 32.16 -0.49 -57.24
CA THR A 31 33.56 -0.92 -57.19
C THR A 31 33.88 -1.52 -55.83
N ASP A 32 34.42 -2.74 -55.88
CA ASP A 32 34.89 -3.55 -54.77
C ASP A 32 35.99 -2.82 -53.97
N ALA A 33 35.72 -2.56 -52.69
CA ALA A 33 36.74 -2.37 -51.68
C ALA A 33 36.27 -3.01 -50.37
N GLN A 34 36.92 -4.12 -50.00
CA GLN A 34 36.76 -4.83 -48.72
C GLN A 34 37.19 -3.92 -47.56
N HIS A 35 36.28 -3.07 -47.09
CA HIS A 35 36.33 -2.49 -45.76
C HIS A 35 35.16 -3.02 -44.94
N GLN A 36 35.51 -3.52 -43.77
CA GLN A 36 34.70 -4.23 -42.79
C GLN A 36 33.50 -3.38 -42.36
N LYS A 37 32.36 -3.48 -43.06
CA LYS A 37 31.08 -2.91 -42.65
C LYS A 37 30.59 -3.62 -41.38
N CYS A 38 30.96 -3.12 -40.21
CA CYS A 38 30.31 -3.49 -38.95
C CYS A 38 28.91 -2.87 -38.89
N ALA A 39 27.95 -3.69 -38.43
CA ALA A 39 26.53 -3.36 -38.22
C ALA A 39 25.69 -3.14 -39.50
N LEU A 40 25.12 -4.22 -40.04
CA LEU A 40 23.93 -4.12 -40.88
C LEU A 40 22.71 -3.95 -39.95
N VAL A 41 22.18 -2.73 -39.83
CA VAL A 41 20.93 -2.46 -39.13
C VAL A 41 19.77 -2.83 -40.06
N ARG A 42 18.94 -3.78 -39.67
CA ARG A 42 17.65 -4.04 -40.32
C ARG A 42 16.55 -3.67 -39.34
N GLU A 43 15.74 -2.68 -39.71
CA GLU A 43 14.47 -2.40 -39.02
C GLU A 43 13.48 -3.48 -39.42
N CYS A 44 13.02 -4.27 -38.45
CA CYS A 44 11.97 -5.26 -38.66
C CYS A 44 10.69 -4.68 -38.07
N THR A 45 9.81 -4.19 -38.94
CA THR A 45 8.40 -3.99 -38.60
C THR A 45 7.70 -5.34 -38.75
N ALA A 46 7.27 -5.89 -37.62
CA ALA A 46 6.54 -7.16 -37.46
C ALA A 46 7.35 -8.47 -37.31
N THR A 47 6.63 -9.42 -36.73
CA THR A 47 6.93 -10.71 -36.08
C THR A 47 7.56 -11.79 -36.95
N GLU A 48 8.50 -11.45 -37.84
CA GLU A 48 9.26 -12.47 -38.57
C GLU A 48 10.42 -13.00 -37.71
N GLY A 49 10.20 -14.15 -37.07
CA GLY A 49 11.25 -14.92 -36.39
C GLY A 49 11.03 -15.15 -34.89
N ILE A 50 9.82 -14.97 -34.36
CA ILE A 50 9.49 -15.49 -33.03
C ILE A 50 9.42 -17.03 -33.16
N SER A 51 10.51 -17.71 -32.80
CA SER A 51 10.43 -19.10 -32.34
C SER A 51 9.27 -19.16 -31.34
N GLY A 52 8.30 -20.06 -31.53
CA GLY A 52 7.00 -20.11 -30.84
C GLY A 52 7.01 -20.21 -29.29
N LYS A 53 8.15 -19.95 -28.65
CA LYS A 53 8.33 -19.81 -27.20
C LYS A 53 8.09 -18.40 -26.65
N ASP A 54 8.19 -17.34 -27.45
CA ASP A 54 8.10 -15.94 -26.92
C ASP A 54 6.71 -15.30 -27.05
N ASN A 55 5.75 -15.93 -27.75
CA ASN A 55 4.37 -15.46 -27.78
C ASN A 55 3.61 -15.95 -26.55
N LEU A 56 3.87 -15.31 -25.41
CA LEU A 56 3.19 -15.62 -24.16
C LEU A 56 2.00 -14.66 -23.98
N PRO A 57 0.74 -15.16 -23.99
CA PRO A 57 -0.45 -14.31 -23.88
C PRO A 57 -0.43 -13.35 -22.69
N SER A 58 0.11 -13.80 -21.54
CA SER A 58 0.26 -12.99 -20.33
C SER A 58 1.22 -11.81 -20.49
N LEU A 59 2.30 -11.97 -21.26
CA LEU A 59 3.25 -10.88 -21.52
C LEU A 59 2.69 -9.88 -22.53
N ASN A 60 1.91 -10.36 -23.50
CA ASN A 60 1.23 -9.53 -24.50
C ASN A 60 0.10 -8.66 -23.90
N ALA A 61 -0.46 -9.05 -22.75
CA ALA A 61 -1.42 -8.21 -22.01
C ALA A 61 -0.74 -6.96 -21.41
N VAL A 62 0.54 -7.07 -21.10
CA VAL A 62 1.32 -6.06 -20.37
C VAL A 62 2.19 -5.23 -21.31
N LEU A 63 2.75 -5.82 -22.35
CA LEU A 63 3.64 -5.15 -23.31
C LEU A 63 2.95 -4.82 -24.62
N LYS A 64 3.22 -3.64 -25.17
CA LYS A 64 2.68 -3.18 -26.46
C LYS A 64 3.76 -2.53 -27.33
N ASN A 65 3.43 -2.41 -28.61
CA ASN A 65 4.21 -1.67 -29.62
C ASN A 65 5.72 -2.00 -29.60
N PRO A 66 6.12 -3.28 -29.74
CA PRO A 66 7.53 -3.62 -29.71
C PRO A 66 8.26 -3.08 -30.96
N ILE A 67 9.36 -2.36 -30.73
CA ILE A 67 10.29 -1.88 -31.77
C ILE A 67 11.56 -2.71 -31.67
N CYS A 68 12.03 -3.26 -32.79
CA CYS A 68 13.18 -4.18 -32.81
C CYS A 68 14.29 -3.68 -33.75
N LYS A 69 15.53 -3.83 -33.30
CA LYS A 69 16.75 -3.69 -34.12
C LYS A 69 17.58 -4.97 -34.02
N LEU A 70 18.13 -5.40 -35.15
CA LEU A 70 19.00 -6.57 -35.22
C LEU A 70 20.41 -6.13 -35.61
N TYR A 71 21.38 -6.63 -34.85
CA TYR A 71 22.80 -6.41 -35.03
C TYR A 71 23.52 -7.74 -35.22
N ARG A 72 24.65 -7.70 -35.93
CA ARG A 72 25.51 -8.85 -36.16
C ARG A 72 26.95 -8.47 -35.92
N PHE A 73 27.63 -9.25 -35.09
CA PHE A 73 29.03 -9.03 -34.73
C PHE A 73 29.84 -10.27 -35.08
N PRO A 74 31.01 -10.12 -35.73
CA PRO A 74 31.93 -11.22 -35.91
C PRO A 74 32.53 -11.60 -34.54
N THR A 75 32.58 -12.90 -34.25
CA THR A 75 33.27 -13.45 -33.08
C THR A 75 34.71 -13.83 -33.45
N SER A 76 35.57 -14.01 -32.43
CA SER A 76 37.00 -14.35 -32.63
C SER A 76 37.24 -15.66 -33.38
N ASP A 77 36.23 -16.52 -33.52
CA ASP A 77 36.26 -17.77 -34.29
C ASP A 77 35.63 -17.65 -35.68
N ASN A 78 35.48 -16.42 -36.22
CA ASN A 78 34.86 -16.12 -37.51
C ASN A 78 33.40 -16.59 -37.67
N LYS A 79 32.71 -16.82 -36.55
CA LYS A 79 31.26 -16.99 -36.54
C LYS A 79 30.56 -15.64 -36.33
N TRP A 80 29.24 -15.64 -36.49
CA TRP A 80 28.43 -14.45 -36.29
C TRP A 80 27.60 -14.57 -35.02
N MET A 81 27.80 -13.65 -34.10
CA MET A 81 26.88 -13.39 -33.00
C MET A 81 25.76 -12.48 -33.50
N ARG A 82 24.52 -12.79 -33.15
CA ARG A 82 23.34 -12.00 -33.48
C ARG A 82 22.80 -11.37 -32.19
N ILE A 83 22.60 -10.07 -32.20
CA ILE A 83 22.01 -9.34 -31.07
C ILE A 83 20.72 -8.71 -31.55
N ARG A 84 19.59 -9.07 -30.94
CA ARG A 84 18.31 -8.42 -31.16
C ARG A 84 18.00 -7.52 -29.98
N GLU A 85 17.95 -6.23 -30.21
CA GLU A 85 17.45 -5.26 -29.24
C GLU A 85 15.96 -5.00 -29.51
N GLN A 86 15.17 -4.99 -28.45
CA GLN A 86 13.75 -4.74 -28.49
C GLN A 86 13.38 -3.73 -27.41
N MET A 87 12.72 -2.65 -27.79
CA MET A 87 12.04 -1.77 -26.85
C MET A 87 10.53 -2.04 -26.92
N ALA A 88 9.84 -2.10 -25.79
CA ALA A 88 8.38 -2.23 -25.74
C ALA A 88 7.77 -1.27 -24.73
N GLU A 89 6.62 -0.70 -25.08
CA GLU A 89 5.78 0.06 -24.16
C GLU A 89 5.08 -0.91 -23.18
N THR A 90 4.62 -0.40 -22.04
CA THR A 90 3.85 -1.20 -21.07
C THR A 90 2.51 -0.55 -20.72
N THR A 91 1.43 -1.33 -20.77
CA THR A 91 0.09 -0.89 -20.35
C THR A 91 0.03 -0.53 -18.87
N LEU A 92 1.00 -1.01 -18.08
CA LEU A 92 1.13 -0.73 -16.65
C LEU A 92 1.36 0.75 -16.35
N SER A 93 1.90 1.50 -17.32
CA SER A 93 2.08 2.95 -17.16
C SER A 93 0.77 3.65 -16.84
N PHE A 94 -0.37 3.14 -17.31
CA PHE A 94 -1.70 3.70 -17.02
C PHE A 94 -2.54 2.82 -16.09
N HIS A 95 -2.39 1.49 -16.17
CA HIS A 95 -3.14 0.57 -15.32
C HIS A 95 -2.83 0.77 -13.83
N VAL A 96 -1.53 0.79 -13.46
CA VAL A 96 -1.11 0.92 -12.05
C VAL A 96 -1.58 2.24 -11.44
N PRO A 97 -1.40 3.42 -12.09
CA PRO A 97 -1.94 4.67 -11.58
C PRO A 97 -3.46 4.69 -11.39
N LYS A 98 -4.23 4.14 -12.34
CA LYS A 98 -5.70 4.09 -12.25
C LYS A 98 -6.17 3.28 -11.04
N GLU A 99 -5.58 2.11 -10.83
CA GLU A 99 -5.90 1.25 -9.69
C GLU A 99 -5.51 1.92 -8.36
N LEU A 100 -4.32 2.54 -8.29
CA LEU A 100 -3.91 3.27 -7.09
C LEU A 100 -4.84 4.44 -6.76
N ILE A 101 -5.18 5.27 -7.73
CA ILE A 101 -6.09 6.41 -7.51
C ILE A 101 -7.47 5.92 -7.05
N SER A 102 -7.98 4.82 -7.62
CA SER A 102 -9.23 4.19 -7.18
C SER A 102 -9.16 3.73 -5.72
N LEU A 103 -8.04 3.14 -5.29
CA LEU A 103 -7.81 2.77 -3.89
C LEU A 103 -7.71 3.99 -2.98
N HIS A 104 -7.01 5.04 -3.39
CA HIS A 104 -6.88 6.31 -2.65
C HIS A 104 -8.24 6.97 -2.43
N ILE A 105 -9.08 7.03 -3.46
CA ILE A 105 -10.46 7.54 -3.36
C ILE A 105 -11.25 6.74 -2.33
N LYS A 106 -11.21 5.40 -2.41
CA LYS A 106 -11.93 4.53 -1.45
C LYS A 106 -11.44 4.71 -0.02
N GLU A 107 -10.13 4.86 0.16
CA GLU A 107 -9.50 5.09 1.48
C GLU A 107 -9.94 6.45 2.05
N ASP A 108 -9.84 7.51 1.25
CA ASP A 108 -10.11 8.88 1.67
C ASP A 108 -11.62 9.10 1.91
N MET A 109 -12.50 8.48 1.11
CA MET A 109 -13.95 8.47 1.35
C MET A 109 -14.30 7.82 2.69
N ARG A 110 -13.65 6.69 3.02
CA ARG A 110 -13.86 6.01 4.31
C ARG A 110 -13.40 6.90 5.46
N ARG A 111 -12.22 7.52 5.34
CA ARG A 111 -11.70 8.46 6.36
C ARG A 111 -12.64 9.63 6.58
N ASN A 112 -13.17 10.23 5.51
CA ASN A 112 -14.13 11.33 5.61
C ASN A 112 -15.43 10.88 6.28
N GLN A 113 -15.89 9.66 6.03
CA GLN A 113 -17.05 9.11 6.72
C GLN A 113 -16.78 8.92 8.23
N GLU A 114 -15.61 8.38 8.59
CA GLU A 114 -15.20 8.23 10.00
C GLU A 114 -15.15 9.58 10.74
N LEU A 115 -14.73 10.66 10.06
CA LEU A 115 -14.78 12.01 10.62
C LEU A 115 -16.22 12.53 10.81
N LYS A 116 -17.13 12.25 9.87
CA LYS A 116 -18.55 12.60 9.98
C LYS A 116 -19.22 11.85 11.14
N ASP A 117 -18.84 10.61 11.36
CA ASP A 117 -19.40 9.71 12.39
C ASP A 117 -18.87 9.98 13.82
N LEU A 118 -18.07 11.03 14.02
CA LEU A 118 -17.59 11.46 15.34
C LEU A 118 -18.73 11.87 16.31
N GLY A 119 -19.94 12.10 15.81
CA GLY A 119 -21.09 12.55 16.60
C GLY A 119 -21.06 14.05 16.91
N GLU A 120 -21.75 14.46 17.98
CA GLU A 120 -21.85 15.87 18.38
C GLU A 120 -20.57 16.40 19.02
N LEU A 121 -20.02 17.49 18.49
CA LEU A 121 -18.83 18.15 19.01
C LEU A 121 -19.18 19.58 19.40
N ALA A 122 -18.45 20.15 20.38
CA ALA A 122 -18.58 21.56 20.71
C ALA A 122 -18.28 22.44 19.48
N PRO A 123 -18.83 23.68 19.41
CA PRO A 123 -18.78 24.49 18.17
C PRO A 123 -17.38 24.67 17.57
N HIS A 124 -16.34 24.82 18.39
CA HIS A 124 -14.98 24.98 17.89
C HIS A 124 -14.43 23.70 17.22
N TRP A 125 -14.64 22.53 17.84
CA TRP A 125 -14.26 21.23 17.29
C TRP A 125 -15.07 20.87 16.06
N ASP A 126 -16.36 21.20 16.04
CA ASP A 126 -17.22 20.95 14.88
C ASP A 126 -16.82 21.83 13.68
N ASN A 127 -16.49 23.11 13.90
CA ASN A 127 -15.97 23.99 12.86
C ASN A 127 -14.63 23.49 12.30
N MET A 128 -13.75 22.98 13.17
CA MET A 128 -12.51 22.33 12.75
C MET A 128 -12.78 21.10 11.90
N ARG A 129 -13.66 20.20 12.35
CA ARG A 129 -14.10 19.02 11.59
C ARG A 129 -14.62 19.40 10.20
N LYS A 130 -15.52 20.39 10.12
CA LYS A 130 -16.06 20.88 8.84
C LYS A 130 -14.97 21.41 7.91
N SER A 131 -14.02 22.18 8.45
CA SER A 131 -12.87 22.69 7.69
C SER A 131 -12.00 21.55 7.15
N VAL A 132 -11.68 20.56 7.99
CA VAL A 132 -10.88 19.39 7.57
C VAL A 132 -11.59 18.61 6.47
N ILE A 133 -12.87 18.28 6.67
CA ILE A 133 -13.67 17.54 5.68
C ILE A 133 -13.73 18.32 4.36
N ALA A 134 -13.92 19.63 4.39
CA ALA A 134 -13.96 20.43 3.16
C ALA A 134 -12.66 20.34 2.34
N HIS A 135 -11.50 20.38 2.99
CA HIS A 135 -10.21 20.21 2.31
C HIS A 135 -9.99 18.77 1.82
N CYS A 136 -10.40 17.77 2.59
CA CYS A 136 -10.33 16.37 2.17
C CYS A 136 -11.26 16.09 0.98
N ASP A 137 -12.46 16.68 0.96
CA ASP A 137 -13.40 16.58 -0.17
C ASP A 137 -12.84 17.26 -1.43
N GLN A 138 -12.14 18.39 -1.30
CA GLN A 138 -11.42 19.00 -2.44
C GLN A 138 -10.33 18.06 -3.01
N MET A 139 -9.55 17.42 -2.14
CA MET A 139 -8.53 16.45 -2.56
C MET A 139 -9.17 15.22 -3.22
N LEU A 140 -10.28 14.71 -2.69
CA LEU A 140 -11.06 13.63 -3.29
C LEU A 140 -11.52 14.00 -4.71
N SER A 141 -12.04 15.20 -4.91
CA SER A 141 -12.42 15.69 -6.24
C SER A 141 -11.22 15.71 -7.19
N MET A 142 -10.04 16.13 -6.74
CA MET A 142 -8.83 16.10 -7.57
C MET A 142 -8.47 14.67 -8.03
N TYR A 143 -8.57 13.67 -7.15
CA TYR A 143 -8.33 12.27 -7.51
C TYR A 143 -9.39 11.75 -8.49
N GLN A 144 -10.67 12.06 -8.25
CA GLN A 144 -11.77 11.66 -9.12
C GLN A 144 -11.65 12.27 -10.53
N ASP A 145 -11.35 13.56 -10.61
CA ASP A 145 -11.12 14.26 -11.88
C ASP A 145 -9.94 13.65 -12.63
N THR A 146 -8.81 13.41 -11.94
CA THR A 146 -7.63 12.77 -12.53
C THR A 146 -7.96 11.38 -13.06
N LEU A 147 -8.68 10.55 -12.29
CA LEU A 147 -9.08 9.21 -12.72
C LEU A 147 -10.00 9.26 -13.95
N ALA A 148 -10.94 10.21 -13.99
CA ALA A 148 -11.84 10.41 -15.12
C ALA A 148 -11.08 10.83 -16.39
N GLU A 149 -10.12 11.75 -16.28
CA GLU A 149 -9.27 12.15 -17.41
C GLU A 149 -8.38 11.00 -17.90
N LEU A 150 -7.76 10.23 -16.99
CA LEU A 150 -7.00 9.04 -17.37
C LEU A 150 -7.89 7.96 -18.04
N GLY A 151 -9.17 7.90 -17.68
CA GLY A 151 -10.16 7.02 -18.31
C GLY A 151 -10.43 7.36 -19.77
N LYS A 152 -10.26 8.62 -20.18
CA LYS A 152 -10.48 9.11 -21.55
C LYS A 152 -9.26 8.92 -22.47
N HIS A 153 -8.09 8.60 -21.91
CA HIS A 153 -6.86 8.45 -22.68
C HIS A 153 -6.91 7.22 -23.61
N THR A 154 -6.75 7.45 -24.91
CA THR A 154 -6.76 6.42 -25.97
C THR A 154 -5.45 6.38 -26.79
N GLY A 155 -4.42 7.09 -26.33
CA GLY A 155 -3.13 7.24 -27.04
C GLY A 155 -2.07 6.18 -26.69
N SER A 156 -0.81 6.60 -26.69
CA SER A 156 0.35 5.75 -26.34
C SER A 156 0.20 5.12 -24.96
N SER A 157 0.85 3.96 -24.76
CA SER A 157 0.86 3.28 -23.46
C SER A 157 1.92 3.83 -22.50
N PHE A 158 2.50 5.00 -22.78
CA PHE A 158 3.44 5.71 -21.92
C PHE A 158 3.25 7.23 -21.99
N LYS A 159 3.74 7.95 -20.97
CA LYS A 159 3.85 9.42 -20.94
C LYS A 159 5.22 9.85 -21.48
N SER A 160 5.24 10.66 -22.55
CA SER A 160 6.51 11.18 -23.09
C SER A 160 7.14 12.20 -22.14
N SER A 161 8.47 12.35 -22.21
CA SER A 161 9.17 13.42 -21.48
C SER A 161 8.74 14.84 -21.89
N CYS A 162 8.25 15.03 -23.12
CA CYS A 162 7.73 16.33 -23.57
C CYS A 162 6.42 16.70 -22.84
N SER A 163 5.68 15.70 -22.37
CA SER A 163 4.44 15.86 -21.59
C SER A 163 4.68 15.89 -20.08
N LYS A 164 5.93 16.05 -19.61
CA LYS A 164 6.27 16.01 -18.17
C LYS A 164 5.48 17.03 -17.33
N GLY A 165 5.18 18.20 -17.90
CA GLY A 165 4.41 19.27 -17.27
C GLY A 165 2.89 19.16 -17.45
N GLU A 166 2.36 18.04 -17.92
CA GLU A 166 0.91 17.86 -18.07
C GLU A 166 0.27 17.38 -16.76
N LYS A 167 -0.68 18.17 -16.24
CA LYS A 167 -1.35 17.91 -14.94
C LYS A 167 -2.14 16.61 -14.92
N THR A 168 -2.89 16.33 -15.98
CA THR A 168 -3.74 15.13 -16.10
C THR A 168 -2.93 13.83 -16.10
N LEU A 169 -1.65 13.89 -16.48
CA LEU A 169 -0.74 12.76 -16.53
C LEU A 169 0.25 12.75 -15.36
N GLU A 170 0.01 13.48 -14.27
CA GLU A 170 0.99 13.63 -13.19
C GLU A 170 1.34 12.28 -12.54
N PHE A 171 0.37 11.37 -12.39
CA PHE A 171 0.59 10.02 -11.81
C PHE A 171 1.28 9.01 -12.76
N ILE A 172 1.36 9.34 -14.05
CA ILE A 172 1.87 8.42 -15.09
C ILE A 172 3.40 8.52 -15.14
N PRO A 173 4.14 7.39 -15.07
CA PRO A 173 5.59 7.40 -15.18
C PRO A 173 6.03 7.89 -16.56
N ILE A 174 7.06 8.74 -16.59
CA ILE A 174 7.63 9.24 -17.83
C ILE A 174 8.46 8.13 -18.48
N ASN A 175 8.27 7.91 -19.78
CA ASN A 175 9.09 7.01 -20.61
C ASN A 175 9.31 5.60 -20.01
N LEU A 176 8.29 5.01 -19.38
CA LEU A 176 8.37 3.64 -18.88
C LEU A 176 8.35 2.62 -20.03
N HIS A 177 9.45 1.89 -20.20
CA HIS A 177 9.62 0.89 -21.25
C HIS A 177 10.41 -0.33 -20.77
N LEU A 178 10.17 -1.47 -21.42
CA LEU A 178 11.09 -2.60 -21.41
C LEU A 178 12.14 -2.40 -22.52
N GLN A 179 13.41 -2.56 -22.17
CA GLN A 179 14.53 -2.73 -23.08
C GLN A 179 15.04 -4.17 -22.95
N ARG A 180 14.97 -4.94 -24.03
CA ARG A 180 15.35 -6.36 -24.06
C ARG A 180 16.42 -6.58 -25.11
N MET A 181 17.55 -7.14 -24.69
CA MET A 181 18.61 -7.57 -25.58
C MET A 181 18.69 -9.10 -25.58
N HIS A 182 18.41 -9.71 -26.72
CA HIS A 182 18.55 -11.15 -26.95
C HIS A 182 19.82 -11.42 -27.75
N VAL A 183 20.77 -12.11 -27.13
CA VAL A 183 22.06 -12.46 -27.72
C VAL A 183 22.03 -13.93 -28.10
N HIS A 184 22.16 -14.20 -29.41
CA HIS A 184 22.26 -15.53 -29.96
C HIS A 184 23.66 -15.77 -30.52
N SER A 185 24.30 -16.84 -30.07
CA SER A 185 25.66 -17.22 -30.50
C SER A 185 25.70 -18.71 -30.81
N PRO A 186 26.33 -19.15 -31.92
CA PRO A 186 26.40 -20.56 -32.27
C PRO A 186 27.13 -21.47 -31.27
N ARG A 187 27.86 -20.91 -30.29
CA ARG A 187 28.61 -21.68 -29.28
C ARG A 187 28.19 -21.42 -27.84
N LEU A 188 27.57 -20.27 -27.56
CA LEU A 188 27.12 -19.93 -26.23
C LEU A 188 25.62 -20.19 -26.13
N LYS A 189 25.15 -20.45 -24.91
CA LYS A 189 23.72 -20.47 -24.66
C LYS A 189 23.15 -19.08 -24.97
N ASP A 190 22.00 -19.06 -25.64
CA ASP A 190 21.25 -17.82 -25.86
C ASP A 190 21.04 -17.10 -24.52
N ALA A 191 21.32 -15.81 -24.52
CA ALA A 191 21.26 -14.97 -23.33
C ALA A 191 20.24 -13.84 -23.52
N LEU A 192 19.43 -13.61 -22.50
CA LEU A 192 18.39 -12.59 -22.48
C LEU A 192 18.72 -11.58 -21.38
N TYR A 193 18.81 -10.30 -21.75
CA TYR A 193 19.05 -9.20 -20.83
C TYR A 193 17.87 -8.24 -20.88
N ASP A 194 17.21 -8.07 -19.75
CA ASP A 194 16.05 -7.19 -19.60
C ASP A 194 16.39 -6.02 -18.69
N VAL A 195 16.07 -4.81 -19.14
CA VAL A 195 16.20 -3.56 -18.39
C VAL A 195 14.89 -2.81 -18.47
N ILE A 196 14.37 -2.36 -17.33
CA ILE A 196 13.23 -1.45 -17.31
C ILE A 196 13.77 -0.04 -17.24
N THR A 197 13.45 0.78 -18.24
CA THR A 197 13.82 2.20 -18.26
C THR A 197 12.61 3.02 -17.87
N VAL A 198 12.81 4.01 -16.99
CA VAL A 198 11.76 4.93 -16.55
C VAL A 198 12.40 6.27 -16.20
N GLY A 199 11.70 7.37 -16.49
CA GLY A 199 12.07 8.69 -16.00
C GLY A 199 12.01 8.72 -14.47
N ALA A 200 12.82 9.59 -13.85
CA ALA A 200 12.85 9.69 -12.40
C ALA A 200 11.44 9.97 -11.84
N PRO A 201 10.95 9.16 -10.88
CA PRO A 201 9.69 9.43 -10.20
C PRO A 201 9.71 10.83 -9.58
N ALA A 202 8.91 11.75 -10.11
CA ALA A 202 8.93 13.15 -9.70
C ALA A 202 7.64 13.90 -10.06
N ALA A 203 7.25 14.85 -9.22
CA ALA A 203 6.09 15.70 -9.44
C ALA A 203 6.44 16.94 -10.29
N HIS A 204 6.75 16.70 -11.57
CA HIS A 204 7.20 17.74 -12.49
C HIS A 204 6.22 18.91 -12.64
N PHE A 205 4.91 18.65 -12.62
CA PHE A 205 3.89 19.70 -12.73
C PHE A 205 3.89 20.64 -11.53
N GLN A 206 4.16 20.12 -10.32
CA GLN A 206 4.28 20.92 -9.09
C GLN A 206 5.61 21.68 -8.98
N GLY A 207 6.65 21.23 -9.70
CA GLY A 207 7.96 21.86 -9.73
C GLY A 207 8.79 21.69 -8.45
N PHE A 208 9.98 22.32 -8.43
CA PHE A 208 11.03 22.05 -7.44
C PHE A 208 11.62 23.31 -6.78
N LYS A 209 10.96 24.48 -6.91
CA LYS A 209 11.46 25.75 -6.35
C LYS A 209 11.75 25.70 -4.84
N ASN A 210 10.98 24.88 -4.11
CA ASN A 210 11.12 24.70 -2.66
C ASN A 210 11.80 23.38 -2.28
N GLY A 211 12.48 22.73 -3.22
CA GLY A 211 12.96 21.35 -3.11
C GLY A 211 11.89 20.32 -3.47
N GLY A 212 12.30 19.05 -3.42
CA GLY A 212 11.43 17.89 -3.59
C GLY A 212 10.88 17.36 -2.27
N LEU A 213 10.17 16.24 -2.36
CA LEU A 213 9.32 15.70 -1.32
C LEU A 213 10.07 15.44 -0.01
N ARG A 214 11.28 14.88 -0.05
CA ARG A 214 12.08 14.63 1.15
C ARG A 214 12.31 15.90 1.97
N LYS A 215 12.71 17.00 1.32
CA LYS A 215 12.94 18.29 1.98
C LYS A 215 11.65 18.92 2.46
N LEU A 216 10.59 18.83 1.65
CA LEU A 216 9.27 19.36 1.99
C LEU A 216 8.67 18.66 3.21
N LEU A 217 8.79 17.33 3.32
CA LEU A 217 8.35 16.56 4.49
C LEU A 217 9.13 16.94 5.74
N SER A 218 10.47 17.02 5.64
CA SER A 218 11.31 17.42 6.77
C SER A 218 10.97 18.83 7.28
N LYS A 219 10.74 19.78 6.37
CA LYS A 219 10.31 21.14 6.73
C LYS A 219 8.93 21.14 7.39
N PHE A 220 7.97 20.41 6.84
CA PHE A 220 6.63 20.29 7.39
C PHE A 220 6.63 19.71 8.81
N GLU A 221 7.42 18.66 9.06
CA GLU A 221 7.56 18.07 10.39
C GLU A 221 8.18 19.03 11.41
N ALA A 222 9.18 19.83 10.99
CA ALA A 222 9.81 20.84 11.84
C ALA A 222 8.83 21.96 12.21
N GLU A 223 8.01 22.43 11.27
CA GLU A 223 6.99 23.46 11.50
C GLU A 223 5.86 22.95 12.39
N ARG A 224 5.40 21.71 12.20
CA ARG A 224 4.31 21.09 12.97
C ARG A 224 4.63 20.94 14.46
N ARG A 225 5.91 20.83 14.85
CA ARG A 225 6.33 20.79 16.25
C ARG A 225 6.18 22.15 16.96
N ASN A 226 6.08 23.24 16.20
CA ASN A 226 6.08 24.61 16.71
C ASN A 226 4.68 25.27 16.73
N THR A 227 3.67 24.69 16.06
CA THR A 227 2.29 25.21 15.96
C THR A 227 1.36 24.59 17.02
N GLY A 228 1.54 24.96 18.29
CA GLY A 228 0.88 24.30 19.43
C GLY A 228 -0.36 25.00 20.03
N TYR A 229 -1.13 25.78 19.27
CA TYR A 229 -2.14 26.68 19.89
C TYR A 229 -3.62 26.34 19.62
N GLN A 230 -3.95 25.32 18.82
CA GLN A 230 -5.35 25.10 18.41
C GLN A 230 -5.81 23.64 18.32
N CYS A 231 -4.91 22.66 18.49
CA CYS A 231 -5.18 21.23 18.38
C CYS A 231 -4.43 20.45 19.47
N ILE A 232 -4.91 19.26 19.83
CA ILE A 232 -4.14 18.35 20.69
C ILE A 232 -3.04 17.72 19.85
N TYR A 233 -1.78 17.94 20.22
CA TYR A 233 -0.66 17.35 19.50
C TYR A 233 -0.55 15.86 19.81
N TYR A 234 -0.72 15.04 18.77
CA TYR A 234 -0.33 13.64 18.78
C TYR A 234 1.00 13.47 18.02
N SER A 235 1.89 12.66 18.60
CA SER A 235 3.16 12.32 17.96
C SER A 235 2.93 11.45 16.71
N PRO A 236 3.88 11.39 15.76
CA PRO A 236 3.78 10.52 14.60
C PRO A 236 3.55 9.05 14.96
N GLU A 237 4.14 8.57 16.07
CA GLU A 237 3.91 7.20 16.55
C GLU A 237 2.45 7.00 16.97
N ASN A 238 1.86 7.97 17.66
CA ASN A 238 0.46 7.91 18.08
C ASN A 238 -0.49 7.97 16.88
N THR A 239 -0.22 8.81 15.87
CA THR A 239 -1.08 8.87 14.67
C THR A 239 -0.93 7.63 13.79
N ALA A 240 0.28 7.06 13.70
CA ALA A 240 0.49 5.75 13.08
C ALA A 240 -0.26 4.64 13.82
N LYS A 241 -0.21 4.64 15.15
CA LYS A 241 -0.94 3.66 15.98
C LYS A 241 -2.45 3.80 15.82
N ALA A 242 -2.98 5.03 15.73
CA ALA A 242 -4.39 5.26 15.46
C ALA A 242 -4.84 4.66 14.11
N LYS A 243 -4.03 4.82 13.05
CA LYS A 243 -4.25 4.19 11.74
C LYS A 243 -4.21 2.66 11.82
N GLU A 244 -3.26 2.10 12.58
CA GLU A 244 -3.13 0.66 12.82
C GLU A 244 -4.38 0.10 13.54
N VAL A 245 -4.83 0.76 14.61
CA VAL A 245 -6.04 0.35 15.36
C VAL A 245 -7.26 0.37 14.44
N LEU A 246 -7.48 1.43 13.66
CA LEU A 246 -8.57 1.50 12.69
C LEU A 246 -8.47 0.40 11.62
N SER A 247 -7.26 0.06 11.17
CA SER A 247 -7.04 -1.04 10.23
C SER A 247 -7.41 -2.39 10.85
N ASN A 248 -6.95 -2.66 12.08
CA ASN A 248 -7.26 -3.87 12.83
C ASN A 248 -8.76 -4.02 13.08
N ILE A 249 -9.47 -2.94 13.45
CA ILE A 249 -10.94 -2.94 13.56
C ILE A 249 -11.57 -3.38 12.24
N ASN A 250 -11.18 -2.75 11.13
CA ASN A 250 -11.77 -3.01 9.82
C ASN A 250 -11.51 -4.44 9.32
N HIS A 251 -10.43 -5.09 9.78
CA HIS A 251 -10.11 -6.47 9.43
C HIS A 251 -10.75 -7.50 10.36
N LEU A 252 -10.66 -7.29 11.69
CA LEU A 252 -11.10 -8.27 12.68
C LEU A 252 -12.61 -8.28 12.89
N GLN A 253 -13.28 -7.12 12.84
CA GLN A 253 -14.73 -7.04 13.07
C GLN A 253 -15.53 -7.92 12.09
N PRO A 254 -15.31 -7.87 10.75
CA PRO A 254 -16.04 -8.72 9.82
C PRO A 254 -15.72 -10.21 9.99
N LEU A 255 -14.46 -10.55 10.29
CA LEU A 255 -14.04 -11.95 10.49
C LEU A 255 -14.71 -12.56 11.71
N ILE A 256 -14.75 -11.83 12.83
CA ILE A 256 -15.39 -12.30 14.04
C ILE A 256 -16.90 -12.45 13.83
N SER A 257 -17.55 -11.49 13.18
CA SER A 257 -18.97 -11.61 12.81
C SER A 257 -19.23 -12.84 11.96
N SER A 258 -18.40 -13.09 10.95
CA SER A 258 -18.50 -14.27 10.08
C SER A 258 -18.31 -15.58 10.85
N HIS A 259 -17.32 -15.67 11.75
CA HIS A 259 -17.13 -16.85 12.59
C HIS A 259 -18.26 -17.06 13.59
N ALA A 260 -18.85 -15.97 14.11
CA ALA A 260 -20.02 -16.04 14.96
C ALA A 260 -21.26 -16.57 14.20
N ASP A 261 -21.44 -16.17 12.93
CA ASP A 261 -22.48 -16.72 12.06
C ASP A 261 -22.23 -18.19 11.70
N LEU A 262 -20.97 -18.57 11.45
CA LEU A 262 -20.60 -19.98 11.22
C LEU A 262 -20.85 -20.85 12.46
N LEU A 263 -20.64 -20.31 13.66
CA LEU A 263 -20.97 -21.00 14.90
C LEU A 263 -22.48 -21.28 14.98
N LEU A 264 -23.32 -20.29 14.69
CA LEU A 264 -24.78 -20.45 14.66
C LEU A 264 -25.23 -21.44 13.58
N ASN A 265 -24.63 -21.39 12.39
CA ASN A 265 -24.90 -22.35 11.32
C ASN A 265 -24.48 -23.78 11.70
N SER A 266 -23.36 -23.94 12.41
CA SER A 266 -22.94 -25.24 12.92
C SER A 266 -23.90 -25.77 13.99
N ALA A 267 -24.46 -24.88 14.80
CA ALA A 267 -25.46 -25.21 15.80
C ALA A 267 -26.78 -25.67 15.18
N SER A 268 -27.27 -25.00 14.12
CA SER A 268 -28.50 -25.41 13.42
C SER A 268 -28.36 -26.75 12.70
N GLN A 269 -27.13 -27.11 12.30
CA GLN A 269 -26.81 -28.39 11.67
C GLN A 269 -26.52 -29.52 12.69
N HIS A 270 -26.55 -29.23 14.00
CA HIS A 270 -26.20 -30.18 15.07
C HIS A 270 -24.86 -30.90 14.82
N SER A 271 -23.86 -30.15 14.32
CA SER A 271 -22.55 -30.71 13.98
C SER A 271 -21.51 -30.38 15.06
N PRO A 272 -21.12 -31.34 15.92
CA PRO A 272 -20.23 -31.08 17.06
C PRO A 272 -18.82 -30.66 16.65
N ASP A 273 -18.24 -31.32 15.63
CA ASP A 273 -16.89 -30.99 15.15
C ASP A 273 -16.83 -29.61 14.49
N SER A 274 -17.84 -29.27 13.67
CA SER A 274 -17.94 -27.94 13.05
C SER A 274 -18.16 -26.85 14.09
N LEU A 275 -18.98 -27.12 15.12
CA LEU A 275 -19.23 -26.20 16.22
C LEU A 275 -17.95 -25.92 17.01
N LYS A 276 -17.17 -26.96 17.35
CA LYS A 276 -15.90 -26.84 18.06
C LYS A 276 -14.86 -26.06 17.26
N ASN A 277 -14.75 -26.34 15.97
CA ASN A 277 -13.83 -25.61 15.08
C ASN A 277 -14.23 -24.14 14.93
N SER A 278 -15.52 -23.86 14.75
CA SER A 278 -16.05 -22.49 14.65
C SER A 278 -15.84 -21.71 15.95
N LEU A 279 -16.06 -22.34 17.11
CA LEU A 279 -15.80 -21.72 18.43
C LEU A 279 -14.32 -21.40 18.61
N LYS A 280 -13.42 -22.32 18.25
CA LYS A 280 -11.98 -22.11 18.33
C LYS A 280 -11.55 -20.88 17.52
N MET A 281 -11.98 -20.82 16.26
CA MET A 281 -11.70 -19.67 15.38
C MET A 281 -12.28 -18.37 15.94
N LEU A 282 -13.52 -18.40 16.44
CA LEU A 282 -14.16 -17.25 17.06
C LEU A 282 -13.38 -16.75 18.29
N SER A 283 -12.93 -17.66 19.15
CA SER A 283 -12.16 -17.35 20.35
C SER A 283 -10.83 -16.71 19.99
N GLU A 284 -10.05 -17.35 19.11
CA GLU A 284 -8.74 -16.85 18.66
C GLU A 284 -8.84 -15.45 18.05
N LYS A 285 -9.83 -15.21 17.17
CA LYS A 285 -10.01 -13.88 16.56
C LYS A 285 -10.48 -12.83 17.56
N THR A 286 -11.35 -13.20 18.50
CA THR A 286 -11.82 -12.30 19.57
C THR A 286 -10.69 -11.92 20.53
N GLU A 287 -9.78 -12.85 20.84
CA GLU A 287 -8.59 -12.56 21.66
C GLU A 287 -7.64 -11.57 20.98
N LEU A 288 -7.37 -11.76 19.67
CA LEU A 288 -6.59 -10.82 18.88
C LEU A 288 -7.24 -9.43 18.85
N PHE A 289 -8.56 -9.39 18.70
CA PHE A 289 -9.33 -8.16 18.78
C PHE A 289 -9.12 -7.47 20.12
N VAL A 290 -9.35 -8.17 21.24
CA VAL A 290 -9.15 -7.62 22.58
C VAL A 290 -7.72 -7.11 22.79
N HIS A 291 -6.71 -7.84 22.34
CA HIS A 291 -5.32 -7.42 22.45
C HIS A 291 -5.02 -6.13 21.68
N ALA A 292 -5.64 -5.94 20.49
CA ALA A 292 -5.45 -4.74 19.68
C ALA A 292 -5.97 -3.45 20.34
N PHE A 293 -6.88 -3.53 21.31
CA PHE A 293 -7.47 -2.37 22.01
C PHE A 293 -6.93 -2.11 23.42
N LYS A 294 -5.98 -2.93 23.91
CA LYS A 294 -5.27 -2.67 25.18
C LYS A 294 -4.21 -1.57 25.02
N ASP A 295 -4.55 -0.50 24.32
CA ASP A 295 -3.64 0.60 24.05
C ASP A 295 -3.99 1.83 24.90
N GLN A 296 -2.97 2.43 25.53
CA GLN A 296 -3.12 3.66 26.31
C GLN A 296 -3.63 4.82 25.47
N LEU A 297 -3.33 4.82 24.16
CA LEU A 297 -3.81 5.81 23.21
C LEU A 297 -5.33 5.83 23.14
N VAL A 298 -6.00 4.67 23.08
CA VAL A 298 -7.46 4.60 23.02
C VAL A 298 -8.09 5.24 24.25
N ARG A 299 -7.57 4.94 25.45
CA ARG A 299 -8.04 5.57 26.70
C ARG A 299 -7.87 7.09 26.67
N SER A 300 -6.67 7.56 26.34
CA SER A 300 -6.39 9.01 26.27
C SER A 300 -7.25 9.73 25.23
N ALA A 301 -7.46 9.11 24.06
CA ALA A 301 -8.25 9.67 22.97
C ALA A 301 -9.76 9.68 23.29
N LEU A 302 -10.26 8.70 24.04
CA LEU A 302 -11.64 8.69 24.53
C LEU A 302 -11.90 9.84 25.51
N LEU A 303 -10.98 10.07 26.46
CA LEU A 303 -11.06 11.22 27.35
C LEU A 303 -11.00 12.54 26.56
N ALA A 304 -10.07 12.67 25.61
CA ALA A 304 -9.97 13.85 24.76
C ALA A 304 -11.28 14.10 23.97
N LEU A 305 -11.85 13.06 23.36
CA LEU A 305 -13.12 13.15 22.64
C LEU A 305 -14.29 13.50 23.57
N TYR A 306 -14.31 12.98 24.80
CA TYR A 306 -15.31 13.32 25.80
C TYR A 306 -15.25 14.82 26.14
N THR A 307 -14.05 15.36 26.41
CA THR A 307 -13.87 16.80 26.69
C THR A 307 -14.24 17.68 25.50
N ALA A 308 -14.23 17.12 24.28
CA ALA A 308 -14.64 17.80 23.05
C ALA A 308 -16.17 17.88 22.84
N ARG A 309 -16.96 17.20 23.66
CA ARG A 309 -18.43 17.24 23.59
C ARG A 309 -18.99 18.57 24.10
N PRO A 310 -20.16 19.04 23.60
CA PRO A 310 -20.73 20.36 23.95
C PRO A 310 -20.89 20.63 25.46
N GLY A 311 -21.20 19.60 26.26
CA GLY A 311 -21.43 19.73 27.72
C GLY A 311 -20.18 19.89 28.59
N CYS A 312 -18.98 19.61 28.06
CA CYS A 312 -17.72 19.62 28.82
C CYS A 312 -16.92 20.92 28.70
N VAL A 313 -17.29 21.82 27.78
CA VAL A 313 -16.47 22.99 27.40
C VAL A 313 -16.65 24.20 28.34
N LEU A 314 -17.50 24.16 29.36
CA LEU A 314 -17.58 25.21 30.38
C LEU A 314 -17.98 24.68 31.77
N LYS A 315 -16.97 24.37 32.59
CA LYS A 315 -16.98 24.77 34.00
C LYS A 315 -15.67 25.50 34.29
N LYS A 316 -15.63 26.82 34.07
CA LYS A 316 -14.65 27.67 34.79
C LYS A 316 -14.86 27.39 36.28
N PRO A 317 -13.83 27.12 37.10
CA PRO A 317 -14.01 27.05 38.53
C PRO A 317 -14.57 28.40 38.97
N ALA A 318 -15.77 28.41 39.54
CA ALA A 318 -16.29 29.58 40.22
C ALA A 318 -15.31 29.89 41.36
N VAL A 319 -14.55 30.97 41.22
CA VAL A 319 -13.73 31.50 42.30
C VAL A 319 -14.68 31.84 43.46
N PRO A 320 -14.45 31.34 44.69
CA PRO A 320 -15.30 31.68 45.81
C PRO A 320 -15.13 33.17 46.12
N ARG A 321 -16.25 33.90 46.06
CA ARG A 321 -16.31 35.32 46.39
C ARG A 321 -16.33 35.45 47.92
N ASN A 322 -15.19 35.79 48.51
CA ASN A 322 -15.12 36.28 49.89
C ASN A 322 -14.71 37.75 49.91
N SER A 323 -15.33 38.46 50.85
CA SER A 323 -15.51 39.89 50.99
C SER A 323 -14.34 40.65 51.65
N ALA A 324 -14.29 41.95 51.30
CA ALA A 324 -13.90 43.12 52.10
C ALA A 324 -12.43 43.61 52.14
N GLU A 325 -12.33 44.86 51.67
CA GLU A 325 -11.54 46.02 52.14
C GLU A 325 -10.14 46.37 51.60
N GLU A 326 -10.15 47.53 50.93
CA GLU A 326 -9.21 48.67 50.87
C GLU A 326 -7.82 48.58 50.21
N GLY A 327 -7.63 49.48 49.21
CA GLY A 327 -6.44 50.34 49.15
C GLY A 327 -5.62 50.32 47.86
N GLY A 328 -5.78 51.37 47.03
CA GLY A 328 -4.64 52.04 46.39
C GLY A 328 -4.13 51.59 45.01
N ASP A 329 -4.38 52.48 44.05
CA ASP A 329 -3.46 52.94 42.98
C ASP A 329 -3.35 52.25 41.60
N LEU A 330 -3.18 53.14 40.62
CA LEU A 330 -3.25 52.99 39.17
C LEU A 330 -2.11 52.13 38.56
N GLN A 331 -2.43 51.35 37.51
CA GLN A 331 -1.79 51.47 36.18
C GLN A 331 -2.40 50.54 35.13
N HIS A 332 -2.83 51.15 34.02
CA HIS A 332 -3.12 50.49 32.75
C HIS A 332 -1.86 49.84 32.18
N GLN A 333 -1.90 48.52 31.95
CA GLN A 333 -1.14 47.87 30.88
C GLN A 333 -1.99 46.75 30.28
N ASP A 334 -2.49 47.01 29.06
CA ASP A 334 -3.05 46.00 28.18
C ASP A 334 -1.93 45.05 27.75
N HIS A 335 -1.89 43.86 28.36
CA HIS A 335 -1.16 42.71 27.83
C HIS A 335 -2.17 41.61 27.48
N PRO A 336 -2.18 41.09 26.23
CA PRO A 336 -3.02 39.96 25.88
C PRO A 336 -2.54 38.75 26.69
N SER A 337 -3.48 38.13 27.38
CA SER A 337 -3.28 36.94 28.21
C SER A 337 -2.57 35.84 27.42
N GLN A 338 -1.36 35.47 27.87
CA GLN A 338 -0.65 34.28 27.41
C GLN A 338 -1.52 33.04 27.68
N ILE A 339 -2.09 32.47 26.62
CA ILE A 339 -2.76 31.17 26.66
C ILE A 339 -1.66 30.11 26.80
N LYS A 340 -1.58 29.47 27.96
CA LYS A 340 -0.67 28.37 28.23
C LYS A 340 -0.96 27.18 27.30
N ARG A 341 0.11 26.59 26.79
CA ARG A 341 0.19 25.32 26.04
C ARG A 341 -0.66 24.24 26.73
N GLN A 342 -1.66 23.69 26.04
CA GLN A 342 -2.41 22.51 26.51
C GLN A 342 -1.66 21.24 26.11
N ASP A 343 -0.55 20.97 26.80
CA ASP A 343 0.22 19.71 26.66
C ASP A 343 -0.49 18.54 27.39
N SER A 344 -1.66 18.75 28.01
CA SER A 344 -2.34 17.75 28.84
C SER A 344 -3.86 17.88 28.72
N ILE A 345 -4.54 16.74 28.55
CA ILE A 345 -6.01 16.66 28.53
C ILE A 345 -6.52 17.08 29.92
N PRO A 346 -7.45 18.04 30.04
CA PRO A 346 -7.98 18.45 31.34
C PRO A 346 -8.62 17.27 32.07
N HIS A 347 -8.17 16.96 33.28
CA HIS A 347 -8.84 15.98 34.14
C HIS A 347 -10.26 16.47 34.46
N HIS A 348 -11.28 15.73 33.99
CA HIS A 348 -12.68 16.05 34.22
C HIS A 348 -13.22 15.13 35.31
N SER A 349 -13.64 15.70 36.45
CA SER A 349 -14.10 14.93 37.62
C SER A 349 -15.38 14.11 37.40
N GLU A 350 -16.07 14.32 36.27
CA GLU A 350 -17.28 13.58 35.86
C GLU A 350 -16.99 12.48 34.82
N TYR A 351 -15.75 12.35 34.35
CA TYR A 351 -15.38 11.27 33.43
C TYR A 351 -15.03 10.00 34.21
N ASP A 352 -15.70 8.91 33.89
CA ASP A 352 -15.45 7.61 34.47
C ASP A 352 -14.31 6.90 33.72
N GLU A 353 -13.09 7.04 34.23
CA GLU A 353 -11.87 6.46 33.62
C GLU A 353 -11.95 4.93 33.50
N GLU A 354 -12.71 4.26 34.37
CA GLU A 354 -12.92 2.82 34.37
C GLU A 354 -14.06 2.37 33.44
N GLU A 355 -14.85 3.29 32.88
CA GLU A 355 -15.96 2.95 31.99
C GLU A 355 -15.47 2.18 30.77
N TRP A 356 -14.37 2.64 30.15
CA TRP A 356 -13.75 1.91 29.06
C TRP A 356 -13.38 0.48 29.49
N ASP A 357 -12.80 0.34 30.69
CA ASP A 357 -12.39 -0.95 31.23
C ASP A 357 -13.54 -1.93 31.42
N ARG A 358 -14.71 -1.41 31.81
CA ARG A 358 -15.93 -2.23 31.91
C ARG A 358 -16.49 -2.59 30.53
N VAL A 359 -16.52 -1.65 29.59
CA VAL A 359 -17.05 -1.87 28.23
C VAL A 359 -16.23 -2.91 27.47
N TRP A 360 -14.90 -2.81 27.48
CA TRP A 360 -14.08 -3.80 26.77
C TRP A 360 -14.04 -5.16 27.48
N ALA A 361 -14.11 -5.20 28.82
CA ALA A 361 -14.19 -6.46 29.57
C ALA A 361 -15.47 -7.27 29.28
N ASN A 362 -16.55 -6.60 28.87
CA ASN A 362 -17.80 -7.28 28.50
C ASN A 362 -17.65 -8.17 27.25
N VAL A 363 -16.74 -7.85 26.32
CA VAL A 363 -16.45 -8.71 25.16
C VAL A 363 -15.91 -10.07 25.63
N GLY A 364 -14.93 -10.05 26.54
CA GLY A 364 -14.37 -11.29 27.10
C GLY A 364 -15.38 -12.08 27.92
N LYS A 365 -16.21 -11.40 28.73
CA LYS A 365 -17.30 -12.06 29.47
C LYS A 365 -18.33 -12.71 28.54
N SER A 366 -18.72 -12.01 27.48
CA SER A 366 -19.68 -12.50 26.50
C SER A 366 -19.14 -13.72 25.73
N LEU A 367 -17.86 -13.68 25.31
CA LEU A 367 -17.19 -14.83 24.70
C LEU A 367 -17.16 -16.04 25.64
N ASN A 368 -16.83 -15.82 26.92
CA ASN A 368 -16.83 -16.91 27.92
C ASN A 368 -18.22 -17.53 28.10
N CYS A 369 -19.30 -16.74 28.02
CA CYS A 369 -20.65 -17.27 28.03
C CYS A 369 -20.94 -18.16 26.81
N VAL A 370 -20.48 -17.77 25.62
CA VAL A 370 -20.60 -18.58 24.40
C VAL A 370 -19.82 -19.89 24.55
N ILE A 371 -18.57 -19.83 25.02
CA ILE A 371 -17.73 -21.01 25.26
C ILE A 371 -18.43 -21.98 26.23
N ALA A 372 -18.85 -21.49 27.40
CA ALA A 372 -19.52 -22.31 28.40
C ALA A 372 -20.84 -22.93 27.89
N MET A 373 -21.57 -22.22 27.02
CA MET A 373 -22.77 -22.76 26.38
C MET A 373 -22.44 -23.89 25.41
N VAL A 374 -21.43 -23.70 24.54
CA VAL A 374 -21.00 -24.72 23.57
C VAL A 374 -20.49 -25.97 24.30
N ASP A 375 -19.65 -25.81 25.33
CA ASP A 375 -19.15 -26.94 26.11
C ASP A 375 -20.30 -27.76 26.72
N ARG A 376 -21.31 -27.06 27.28
CA ARG A 376 -22.53 -27.70 27.81
C ARG A 376 -23.35 -28.43 26.75
N LEU A 377 -23.43 -27.91 25.53
CA LEU A 377 -24.13 -28.57 24.43
C LEU A 377 -23.39 -29.84 23.99
N LEU A 378 -22.06 -29.77 23.89
CA LEU A 378 -21.21 -30.91 23.53
C LEU A 378 -21.23 -32.00 24.61
N GLU A 379 -21.23 -31.63 25.89
CA GLU A 379 -21.39 -32.58 27.00
C GLU A 379 -22.74 -33.29 26.95
N LYS A 380 -23.83 -32.57 26.66
CA LYS A 380 -25.17 -33.14 26.53
C LYS A 380 -25.26 -34.11 25.34
N ASP A 381 -24.65 -33.77 24.21
CA ASP A 381 -24.61 -34.62 23.01
C ASP A 381 -23.87 -35.93 23.26
N ASN A 382 -22.72 -35.87 23.94
CA ASN A 382 -21.98 -37.06 24.34
C ASN A 382 -22.81 -37.97 25.27
N ILE A 383 -23.57 -37.38 26.20
CA ILE A 383 -24.44 -38.14 27.13
C ILE A 383 -25.67 -38.74 26.40
N SER A 384 -26.27 -38.05 25.43
CA SER A 384 -27.36 -38.61 24.63
C SER A 384 -26.88 -39.77 23.73
N ASN A 385 -25.71 -39.62 23.10
CA ASN A 385 -25.10 -40.68 22.28
C ASN A 385 -24.72 -41.92 23.10
N LEU A 386 -24.33 -41.76 24.38
CA LEU A 386 -24.08 -42.88 25.30
C LEU A 386 -25.36 -43.60 25.75
N LYS A 387 -26.49 -42.89 25.87
CA LYS A 387 -27.78 -43.47 26.30
C LYS A 387 -28.55 -44.16 25.18
N GLU A 388 -28.32 -43.81 23.92
CA GLU A 388 -28.91 -44.55 22.78
C GLU A 388 -28.24 -45.91 22.52
N GLY A 389 -27.05 -46.16 23.09
CA GLY A 389 -26.36 -47.45 23.02
C GLY A 389 -26.86 -48.53 24.00
N GLU A 390 -27.67 -48.16 24.99
CA GLU A 390 -28.28 -49.06 25.98
C GLU A 390 -29.80 -48.93 25.96
N ASN A 391 -30.48 -49.55 24.98
CA ASN A 391 -31.93 -49.74 25.04
C ASN A 391 -32.28 -51.22 24.94
N ASP A 392 -32.62 -51.81 26.09
CA ASP A 392 -33.41 -53.04 26.20
C ASP A 392 -34.91 -52.64 26.13
N PRO A 393 -35.76 -53.31 25.33
CA PRO A 393 -37.09 -52.80 25.01
C PRO A 393 -38.15 -53.30 26.01
N SER A 394 -38.37 -52.58 27.10
CA SER A 394 -39.65 -52.69 27.83
C SER A 394 -39.85 -51.57 28.85
N SER A 395 -40.70 -50.60 28.53
CA SER A 395 -41.78 -50.10 29.40
C SER A 395 -42.30 -48.77 28.85
N ALA A 396 -43.44 -48.86 28.18
CA ALA A 396 -44.26 -47.69 27.87
C ALA A 396 -45.16 -47.39 29.08
N ALA A 397 -44.98 -46.22 29.69
CA ALA A 397 -46.03 -45.27 30.10
C ALA A 397 -45.55 -44.35 31.24
N ASP A 398 -45.92 -43.08 31.10
CA ASP A 398 -45.98 -42.04 32.13
C ASP A 398 -44.68 -41.55 32.78
N CYS A 399 -44.10 -40.52 32.16
CA CYS A 399 -43.72 -39.31 32.88
C CYS A 399 -43.67 -38.12 31.91
N LYS A 400 -44.67 -37.23 32.01
CA LYS A 400 -44.58 -35.87 31.48
C LYS A 400 -43.46 -35.13 32.23
N VAL A 401 -42.23 -35.22 31.72
CA VAL A 401 -41.14 -34.29 32.04
C VAL A 401 -40.82 -33.58 30.74
N SER A 402 -41.05 -32.27 30.75
CA SER A 402 -40.67 -31.36 29.67
C SER A 402 -39.22 -31.59 29.27
N HIS A 403 -38.97 -32.18 28.10
CA HIS A 403 -37.69 -32.04 27.44
C HIS A 403 -37.54 -30.58 27.02
N THR A 404 -37.02 -29.73 27.90
CA THR A 404 -36.36 -28.46 27.54
C THR A 404 -35.01 -28.77 26.89
N GLY A 405 -34.99 -29.68 25.92
CA GLY A 405 -33.89 -29.87 24.97
C GLY A 405 -34.06 -28.83 23.87
N GLY A 406 -33.88 -27.56 24.20
CA GLY A 406 -33.99 -26.49 23.21
C GLY A 406 -32.93 -26.68 22.11
N ASP A 407 -33.33 -26.41 20.88
CA ASP A 407 -32.45 -26.40 19.71
C ASP A 407 -31.13 -25.66 20.02
N TRP A 408 -29.99 -26.21 19.57
CA TRP A 408 -28.67 -25.64 19.88
C TRP A 408 -28.59 -24.19 19.41
N TYR A 409 -29.22 -23.90 18.28
CA TYR A 409 -29.35 -22.56 17.72
C TYR A 409 -30.09 -21.60 18.68
N GLU A 410 -31.26 -21.97 19.20
CA GLU A 410 -32.06 -21.14 20.11
C GLU A 410 -31.31 -20.80 21.41
N GLN A 411 -30.45 -21.69 21.89
CA GLN A 411 -29.64 -21.45 23.08
C GLN A 411 -28.42 -20.55 22.81
N LEU A 412 -27.80 -20.67 21.63
CA LEU A 412 -26.60 -19.92 21.27
C LEU A 412 -26.90 -18.54 20.68
N TYR A 413 -28.03 -18.38 19.99
CA TYR A 413 -28.39 -17.16 19.28
C TYR A 413 -28.35 -15.91 20.16
N PRO A 414 -29.00 -15.86 21.34
CA PRO A 414 -28.96 -14.68 22.21
C PRO A 414 -27.54 -14.31 22.69
N LEU A 415 -26.70 -15.32 22.93
CA LEU A 415 -25.31 -15.13 23.38
C LEU A 415 -24.44 -14.58 22.26
N VAL A 416 -24.61 -15.09 21.03
CA VAL A 416 -23.90 -14.59 19.84
C VAL A 416 -24.31 -13.16 19.51
N ILE A 417 -25.60 -12.82 19.61
CA ILE A 417 -26.06 -11.44 19.45
C ILE A 417 -25.44 -10.53 20.52
N THR A 418 -25.46 -10.95 21.79
CA THR A 418 -24.83 -10.19 22.88
C THR A 418 -23.34 -9.96 22.62
N LEU A 419 -22.61 -10.96 22.12
CA LEU A 419 -21.20 -10.82 21.76
C LEU A 419 -21.01 -9.77 20.65
N LYS A 420 -21.81 -9.84 19.59
CA LYS A 420 -21.78 -8.87 18.50
C LYS A 420 -22.07 -7.45 18.99
N ASP A 421 -23.03 -7.28 19.90
CA ASP A 421 -23.39 -5.98 20.47
C ASP A 421 -22.27 -5.41 21.36
N CYS A 422 -21.72 -6.23 22.27
CA CYS A 422 -20.57 -5.83 23.09
C CYS A 422 -19.38 -5.41 22.23
N MET A 423 -19.10 -6.15 21.16
CA MET A 423 -18.06 -5.79 20.21
C MET A 423 -18.39 -4.51 19.43
N GLY A 424 -19.64 -4.35 19.01
CA GLY A 424 -20.12 -3.16 18.30
C GLY A 424 -19.90 -1.90 19.12
N GLU A 425 -20.13 -1.95 20.43
CA GLU A 425 -19.88 -0.83 21.34
C GLU A 425 -18.39 -0.47 21.42
N VAL A 426 -17.52 -1.47 21.64
CA VAL A 426 -16.04 -1.28 21.66
C VAL A 426 -15.55 -0.70 20.34
N VAL A 427 -16.00 -1.26 19.22
CA VAL A 427 -15.65 -0.78 17.87
C VAL A 427 -16.07 0.67 17.67
N THR A 428 -17.29 1.02 18.06
CA THR A 428 -17.82 2.38 17.86
C THR A 428 -16.99 3.40 18.63
N ARG A 429 -16.75 3.15 19.91
CA ARG A 429 -15.94 4.02 20.78
C ARG A 429 -14.48 4.12 20.31
N ALA A 430 -13.87 2.99 19.94
CA ALA A 430 -12.51 2.97 19.41
C ALA A 430 -12.40 3.71 18.07
N LYS A 431 -13.33 3.49 17.13
CA LYS A 431 -13.36 4.22 15.85
C LYS A 431 -13.47 5.72 16.06
N GLN A 432 -14.41 6.17 16.90
CA GLN A 432 -14.61 7.59 17.16
C GLN A 432 -13.39 8.24 17.82
N SER A 433 -12.79 7.61 18.84
CA SER A 433 -11.61 8.15 19.49
C SER A 433 -10.39 8.21 18.55
N MET A 434 -10.15 7.16 17.74
CA MET A 434 -9.06 7.18 16.76
C MET A 434 -9.32 8.17 15.63
N ALA A 435 -10.56 8.28 15.13
CA ALA A 435 -10.94 9.29 14.15
C ALA A 435 -10.73 10.71 14.71
N PHE A 436 -10.95 10.92 16.01
CA PHE A 436 -10.69 12.20 16.66
C PHE A 436 -9.18 12.50 16.72
N VAL A 437 -8.33 11.51 16.99
CA VAL A 437 -6.86 11.65 16.89
C VAL A 437 -6.44 12.08 15.48
N LEU A 438 -6.99 11.42 14.45
CA LEU A 438 -6.68 11.73 13.05
C LEU A 438 -7.25 13.08 12.58
N LEU A 439 -8.38 13.51 13.15
CA LEU A 439 -8.90 14.85 12.94
C LEU A 439 -7.87 15.90 13.38
N GLN A 440 -7.25 15.72 14.55
CA GLN A 440 -6.22 16.63 15.05
C GLN A 440 -4.99 16.63 14.14
N GLU A 441 -4.52 15.44 13.71
CA GLU A 441 -3.38 15.31 12.78
C GLU A 441 -3.58 16.16 11.53
N LEU A 442 -4.76 16.04 10.91
CA LEU A 442 -5.11 16.80 9.71
C LEU A 442 -5.24 18.29 10.02
N ALA A 443 -6.00 18.66 11.06
CA ALA A 443 -6.26 20.05 11.39
C ALA A 443 -4.99 20.87 11.62
N CYS A 444 -3.98 20.33 12.30
CA CYS A 444 -2.71 21.04 12.54
C CYS A 444 -1.86 21.20 11.25
N GLY A 445 -2.13 20.42 10.21
CA GLY A 445 -1.29 20.31 9.02
C GLY A 445 -1.90 20.87 7.72
N LEU A 446 -3.17 21.30 7.73
CA LEU A 446 -3.85 21.76 6.53
C LEU A 446 -3.41 23.16 6.06
N PRO A 447 -3.44 23.43 4.74
CA PRO A 447 -3.69 22.49 3.64
C PRO A 447 -2.43 21.68 3.23
N GLN A 448 -1.27 22.06 3.76
CA GLN A 448 0.04 21.57 3.35
C GLN A 448 0.16 20.03 3.39
N CYS A 449 -0.38 19.39 4.43
CA CYS A 449 -0.37 17.94 4.62
C CYS A 449 -1.02 17.18 3.45
N LEU A 450 -2.16 17.66 2.94
CA LEU A 450 -2.86 17.03 1.82
C LEU A 450 -2.08 17.20 0.52
N MET A 451 -1.47 18.36 0.29
CA MET A 451 -0.64 18.61 -0.89
C MET A 451 0.62 17.74 -0.89
N LEU A 452 1.23 17.53 0.28
CA LEU A 452 2.36 16.61 0.44
C LEU A 452 1.94 15.15 0.23
N THR A 453 0.75 14.78 0.71
CA THR A 453 0.17 13.45 0.47
C THR A 453 -0.01 13.22 -1.03
N LEU A 454 -0.61 14.18 -1.74
CA LEU A 454 -0.77 14.11 -3.19
C LEU A 454 0.58 13.95 -3.92
N ARG A 455 1.58 14.77 -3.59
CA ARG A 455 2.93 14.66 -4.18
C ARG A 455 3.56 13.27 -3.92
N ARG A 456 3.41 12.75 -2.71
CA ARG A 456 3.89 11.40 -2.36
C ARG A 456 3.18 10.31 -3.14
N ASP A 457 1.85 10.40 -3.28
CA ASP A 457 1.04 9.44 -4.03
C ASP A 457 1.40 9.43 -5.53
N ILE A 458 1.66 10.61 -6.11
CA ILE A 458 2.15 10.76 -7.49
C ILE A 458 3.47 10.04 -7.69
N VAL A 459 4.48 10.36 -6.87
CA VAL A 459 5.83 9.82 -7.02
C VAL A 459 5.84 8.32 -6.75
N PHE A 460 5.09 7.86 -5.75
CA PHE A 460 4.91 6.45 -5.46
C PHE A 460 4.26 5.71 -6.63
N SER A 461 3.21 6.28 -7.24
CA SER A 461 2.53 5.70 -8.41
C SER A 461 3.48 5.48 -9.58
N GLN A 462 4.30 6.49 -9.90
CA GLN A 462 5.30 6.39 -10.97
C GLN A 462 6.35 5.31 -10.67
N ALA A 463 6.85 5.25 -9.43
CA ALA A 463 7.82 4.25 -9.00
C ALA A 463 7.24 2.82 -9.01
N LEU A 464 5.98 2.67 -8.56
CA LEU A 464 5.29 1.38 -8.48
C LEU A 464 5.05 0.78 -9.86
N ALA A 465 4.67 1.60 -10.85
CA ALA A 465 4.48 1.14 -12.22
C ALA A 465 5.76 0.50 -12.79
N GLY A 466 6.92 1.11 -12.53
CA GLY A 466 8.23 0.55 -12.88
C GLY A 466 8.52 -0.77 -12.14
N LEU A 467 8.25 -0.83 -10.84
CA LEU A 467 8.42 -2.03 -10.03
C LEU A 467 7.57 -3.20 -10.54
N VAL A 468 6.28 -2.96 -10.77
CA VAL A 468 5.33 -3.99 -11.25
C VAL A 468 5.78 -4.52 -12.60
N CYS A 469 6.16 -3.63 -13.52
CA CYS A 469 6.68 -4.02 -14.82
C CYS A 469 7.93 -4.90 -14.68
N GLY A 470 8.92 -4.45 -13.90
CA GLY A 470 10.15 -5.20 -13.66
C GLY A 470 9.91 -6.56 -13.00
N PHE A 471 9.02 -6.62 -12.02
CA PHE A 471 8.67 -7.88 -11.35
C PHE A 471 8.01 -8.87 -12.32
N ILE A 472 7.02 -8.43 -13.11
CA ILE A 472 6.35 -9.30 -14.09
C ILE A 472 7.37 -9.84 -15.09
N ILE A 473 8.21 -8.98 -15.67
CA ILE A 473 9.23 -9.40 -16.64
C ILE A 473 10.23 -10.37 -16.00
N LYS A 474 10.72 -10.06 -14.79
CA LYS A 474 11.70 -10.89 -14.09
C LYS A 474 11.11 -12.25 -13.70
N LEU A 475 9.87 -12.29 -13.23
CA LEU A 475 9.16 -13.52 -12.90
C LEU A 475 9.08 -14.41 -14.13
N HIS A 476 8.61 -13.86 -15.27
CA HIS A 476 8.49 -14.59 -16.53
C HIS A 476 9.83 -15.15 -17.02
N ALA A 477 10.88 -14.34 -17.00
CA ALA A 477 12.23 -14.78 -17.39
C ALA A 477 12.83 -15.82 -16.42
N GLY A 478 12.41 -15.80 -15.15
CA GLY A 478 12.93 -16.64 -14.07
C GLY A 478 12.15 -17.94 -13.78
N LEU A 479 11.04 -18.23 -14.47
CA LEU A 479 10.19 -19.40 -14.17
C LEU A 479 10.90 -20.76 -14.27
N HIS A 480 11.99 -20.83 -15.03
CA HIS A 480 12.77 -22.07 -15.19
C HIS A 480 14.08 -22.06 -14.38
N ASP A 481 14.34 -20.97 -13.65
CA ASP A 481 15.50 -20.83 -12.79
C ASP A 481 15.13 -21.20 -11.35
N GLN A 482 15.46 -22.42 -10.96
CA GLN A 482 15.17 -22.96 -9.63
C GLN A 482 15.86 -22.15 -8.51
N GLY A 483 17.06 -21.60 -8.77
CA GLY A 483 17.77 -20.77 -7.80
C GLY A 483 17.04 -19.45 -7.57
N PHE A 484 16.57 -18.82 -8.65
CA PHE A 484 15.73 -17.62 -8.56
C PHE A 484 14.43 -17.88 -7.80
N LEU A 485 13.69 -18.96 -8.11
CA LEU A 485 12.43 -19.27 -7.44
C LEU A 485 12.63 -19.60 -5.96
N GLN A 486 13.75 -20.26 -5.61
CA GLN A 486 14.13 -20.50 -4.23
C GLN A 486 14.41 -19.19 -3.48
N GLN A 487 15.22 -18.31 -4.07
CA GLN A 487 15.50 -16.98 -3.51
C GLN A 487 14.20 -16.18 -3.34
N LEU A 488 13.32 -16.20 -4.35
CA LEU A 488 12.11 -15.40 -4.38
C LEU A 488 11.19 -15.69 -3.20
N HIS A 489 10.94 -16.96 -2.87
CA HIS A 489 10.06 -17.31 -1.74
C HIS A 489 10.77 -17.35 -0.38
N THR A 490 12.10 -17.52 -0.34
CA THR A 490 12.84 -17.59 0.93
C THR A 490 13.25 -16.21 1.44
N VAL A 491 13.75 -15.35 0.54
CA VAL A 491 14.30 -14.04 0.86
C VAL A 491 13.42 -12.94 0.27
N GLY A 492 13.07 -13.04 -1.01
CA GLY A 492 12.41 -11.98 -1.78
C GLY A 492 13.27 -11.48 -2.94
N LEU A 493 12.91 -10.31 -3.47
CA LEU A 493 13.58 -9.70 -4.62
C LEU A 493 14.28 -8.40 -4.23
N LEU A 494 15.56 -8.29 -4.58
CA LEU A 494 16.28 -7.02 -4.55
C LEU A 494 15.94 -6.23 -5.82
N VAL A 495 15.49 -4.99 -5.66
CA VAL A 495 15.10 -4.13 -6.77
C VAL A 495 16.07 -2.96 -6.84
N GLN A 496 16.99 -3.02 -7.80
CA GLN A 496 17.98 -1.97 -8.03
C GLN A 496 17.42 -0.89 -8.95
N TYR A 497 17.35 0.34 -8.44
CA TYR A 497 17.15 1.54 -9.23
C TYR A 497 18.48 2.25 -9.42
N GLU A 498 18.86 2.48 -10.67
CA GLU A 498 20.05 3.26 -11.01
C GLU A 498 19.63 4.62 -11.53
N GLY A 499 20.05 5.68 -10.84
CA GLY A 499 19.77 7.07 -11.16
C GLY A 499 20.99 7.77 -11.74
N LEU A 500 20.77 8.59 -12.76
CA LEU A 500 21.80 9.44 -13.37
C LEU A 500 21.62 10.92 -13.01
N LEU A 501 20.67 11.25 -12.14
CA LEU A 501 20.33 12.62 -11.77
C LEU A 501 21.47 13.30 -11.05
N SER A 502 21.77 14.53 -11.43
CA SER A 502 22.72 15.37 -10.71
C SER A 502 22.10 16.01 -9.48
N THR A 503 22.94 16.60 -8.64
CA THR A 503 22.49 17.38 -7.48
C THR A 503 22.34 18.87 -7.83
N TYR A 504 22.14 19.20 -9.11
CA TYR A 504 22.05 20.57 -9.59
C TYR A 504 20.62 20.95 -9.96
N SER A 505 20.20 22.16 -9.60
CA SER A 505 18.91 22.75 -9.98
C SER A 505 17.72 21.83 -9.68
N GLU A 506 16.80 21.64 -10.63
CA GLU A 506 15.59 20.83 -10.49
C GLU A 506 15.89 19.33 -10.26
N GLU A 507 17.01 18.80 -10.74
CA GLU A 507 17.36 17.39 -10.58
C GLU A 507 17.60 17.00 -9.12
N ALA A 508 18.08 17.94 -8.29
CA ALA A 508 18.16 17.74 -6.84
C ALA A 508 16.78 17.52 -6.23
N GLY A 509 15.77 18.28 -6.67
CA GLY A 509 14.39 18.11 -6.23
C GLY A 509 13.76 16.82 -6.77
N MET A 510 14.08 16.43 -8.00
CA MET A 510 13.65 15.14 -8.56
C MET A 510 14.25 13.97 -7.78
N LEU A 511 15.52 14.05 -7.38
CA LEU A 511 16.17 13.03 -6.56
C LEU A 511 15.53 12.95 -5.16
N GLU A 512 15.13 14.08 -4.59
CA GLU A 512 14.38 14.16 -3.33
C GLU A 512 12.99 13.52 -3.41
N ASP A 513 12.28 13.67 -4.53
CA ASP A 513 11.04 12.94 -4.81
C ASP A 513 11.32 11.43 -4.94
N MET A 514 12.19 11.07 -5.89
CA MET A 514 12.53 9.70 -6.25
C MET A 514 13.00 8.87 -5.04
N ALA A 515 13.83 9.44 -4.17
CA ALA A 515 14.30 8.77 -2.95
C ALA A 515 13.15 8.37 -2.02
N VAL A 516 12.14 9.24 -1.85
CA VAL A 516 10.96 8.93 -1.01
C VAL A 516 10.09 7.90 -1.71
N GLY A 517 9.78 8.09 -3.00
CA GLY A 517 8.94 7.16 -3.77
C GLY A 517 9.49 5.75 -3.82
N ILE A 518 10.81 5.59 -4.02
CA ILE A 518 11.47 4.30 -4.04
C ILE A 518 11.51 3.68 -2.64
N SER A 519 11.80 4.47 -1.60
CA SER A 519 11.76 3.99 -0.21
C SER A 519 10.38 3.46 0.16
N ASP A 520 9.31 4.12 -0.29
CA ASP A 520 7.93 3.69 -0.05
C ASP A 520 7.56 2.36 -0.72
N LEU A 521 8.31 1.89 -1.72
CA LEU A 521 8.08 0.58 -2.33
C LEU A 521 8.29 -0.58 -1.34
N GLN A 522 8.95 -0.37 -0.19
CA GLN A 522 9.03 -1.37 0.89
C GLN A 522 7.66 -1.76 1.47
N LYS A 523 6.63 -0.94 1.23
CA LYS A 523 5.24 -1.18 1.66
C LYS A 523 4.49 -2.15 0.73
N VAL A 524 5.15 -2.60 -0.33
CA VAL A 524 4.56 -3.40 -1.41
C VAL A 524 4.98 -4.85 -1.27
N MET A 525 3.99 -5.73 -1.32
CA MET A 525 4.18 -7.17 -1.36
C MET A 525 3.60 -7.72 -2.66
N PHE A 526 4.23 -8.76 -3.21
CA PHE A 526 3.71 -9.47 -4.37
C PHE A 526 3.09 -10.79 -3.95
N LYS A 527 2.04 -11.20 -4.66
CA LYS A 527 1.46 -12.54 -4.56
C LYS A 527 1.26 -13.04 -5.98
N VAL A 528 1.69 -14.26 -6.26
CA VAL A 528 1.46 -14.86 -7.57
C VAL A 528 0.23 -15.73 -7.49
N VAL A 529 -0.70 -15.57 -8.43
CA VAL A 529 -1.96 -16.30 -8.46
C VAL A 529 -2.18 -16.93 -9.82
N GLU A 530 -2.90 -18.04 -9.84
CA GLU A 530 -3.38 -18.63 -11.09
C GLU A 530 -4.49 -17.75 -11.68
N ALA A 531 -4.35 -17.43 -12.97
CA ALA A 531 -5.33 -16.63 -13.70
C ALA A 531 -6.67 -17.39 -13.82
N LYS A 532 -7.77 -16.73 -13.44
CA LYS A 532 -9.13 -17.29 -13.57
C LYS A 532 -9.80 -16.96 -14.91
N SER A 533 -9.22 -16.02 -15.65
CA SER A 533 -9.69 -15.54 -16.94
C SER A 533 -8.49 -15.20 -17.82
N GLU A 534 -8.74 -14.82 -19.08
CA GLU A 534 -7.72 -14.35 -20.02
C GLU A 534 -7.27 -12.89 -19.76
N ASP A 535 -7.63 -12.30 -18.62
CA ASP A 535 -7.11 -11.00 -18.19
C ASP A 535 -5.92 -11.21 -17.26
N PHE A 536 -4.72 -10.88 -17.75
CA PHE A 536 -3.46 -11.06 -17.05
C PHE A 536 -2.94 -9.77 -16.41
N LEU A 537 -3.73 -8.69 -16.37
CA LEU A 537 -3.34 -7.47 -15.68
C LEU A 537 -3.20 -7.72 -14.16
N PRO A 538 -2.23 -7.08 -13.50
CA PRO A 538 -2.05 -7.23 -12.07
C PRO A 538 -3.20 -6.59 -11.29
N ILE A 539 -3.61 -7.21 -10.19
CA ILE A 539 -4.64 -6.69 -9.30
C ILE A 539 -3.97 -6.02 -8.11
N ILE A 540 -4.28 -4.75 -7.85
CA ILE A 540 -3.71 -3.99 -6.74
C ILE A 540 -4.75 -3.88 -5.64
N THR A 541 -4.38 -4.27 -4.42
CA THR A 541 -5.23 -4.15 -3.24
C THR A 541 -4.44 -3.55 -2.08
N GLY A 542 -5.13 -3.04 -1.07
CA GLY A 542 -4.53 -2.49 0.14
C GLY A 542 -4.79 -1.00 0.32
N ARG A 543 -3.86 -0.32 1.00
CA ARG A 543 -3.93 1.10 1.41
C ARG A 543 -2.53 1.72 1.34
N ARG A 544 -2.40 3.04 1.52
CA ARG A 544 -1.11 3.76 1.46
C ARG A 544 0.03 3.18 2.32
N GLU A 545 -0.30 2.54 3.43
CA GLU A 545 0.70 1.92 4.32
C GLU A 545 1.08 0.48 3.92
N HIS A 546 0.25 -0.21 3.15
CA HIS A 546 0.49 -1.59 2.75
C HIS A 546 -0.30 -1.96 1.48
N TYR A 547 0.42 -2.35 0.44
CA TYR A 547 -0.17 -2.83 -0.82
C TYR A 547 0.20 -4.28 -1.10
N VAL A 548 -0.76 -5.02 -1.65
CA VAL A 548 -0.53 -6.36 -2.21
C VAL A 548 -0.85 -6.31 -3.70
N ILE A 549 0.13 -6.68 -4.52
CA ILE A 549 -0.02 -6.82 -5.97
C ILE A 549 -0.13 -8.29 -6.31
N GLU A 550 -1.29 -8.70 -6.81
CA GLU A 550 -1.51 -10.04 -7.32
C GLU A 550 -1.13 -10.09 -8.80
N VAL A 551 -0.11 -10.89 -9.13
CA VAL A 551 0.36 -11.12 -10.49
C VAL A 551 -0.22 -12.44 -10.98
N GLN A 552 -0.97 -12.37 -12.06
CA GLN A 552 -1.70 -13.50 -12.61
C GLN A 552 -0.83 -14.25 -13.64
N LEU A 553 -0.71 -15.57 -13.47
CA LEU A 553 -0.04 -16.44 -14.43
C LEU A 553 -1.03 -17.46 -15.02
N PRO A 554 -0.91 -17.81 -16.32
CA PRO A 554 -1.60 -18.94 -16.90
C PRO A 554 -1.31 -20.24 -16.13
N ALA A 555 -2.29 -21.15 -16.06
CA ALA A 555 -2.20 -22.42 -15.33
C ALA A 555 -0.88 -23.18 -15.57
N ARG A 556 -0.50 -23.37 -16.84
CA ARG A 556 0.75 -24.07 -17.24
C ARG A 556 2.02 -23.46 -16.67
N MET A 557 2.04 -22.14 -16.46
CA MET A 557 3.19 -21.43 -15.91
C MET A 557 3.14 -21.41 -14.38
N PHE A 558 1.94 -21.29 -13.83
CA PHE A 558 1.72 -21.33 -12.39
C PHE A 558 2.15 -22.68 -11.79
N GLU A 559 1.94 -23.78 -12.50
CA GLU A 559 2.41 -25.12 -12.12
C GLU A 559 3.93 -25.23 -11.89
N LEU A 560 4.73 -24.39 -12.58
CA LEU A 560 6.19 -24.37 -12.45
C LEU A 560 6.68 -23.76 -11.12
N LEU A 561 5.80 -23.08 -10.38
CA LEU A 561 6.17 -22.39 -9.15
C LEU A 561 6.31 -23.36 -7.96
N PRO A 562 7.17 -23.03 -6.98
CA PRO A 562 7.25 -23.73 -5.70
C PRO A 562 5.91 -23.73 -4.96
N GLN A 563 5.69 -24.76 -4.14
CA GLN A 563 4.43 -24.97 -3.43
C GLN A 563 4.09 -23.78 -2.52
N GLU A 564 5.08 -23.19 -1.87
CA GLU A 564 4.92 -22.03 -0.99
C GLU A 564 4.33 -20.83 -1.73
N ILE A 565 4.77 -20.58 -2.96
CA ILE A 565 4.24 -19.48 -3.78
C ILE A 565 2.81 -19.81 -4.22
N LYS A 566 2.55 -21.07 -4.61
CA LYS A 566 1.22 -21.52 -5.03
C LYS A 566 0.18 -21.44 -3.91
N GLU A 567 0.61 -21.64 -2.66
CA GLU A 567 -0.21 -21.48 -1.45
C GLU A 567 -0.48 -19.99 -1.08
N GLY A 568 0.03 -19.05 -1.88
CA GLY A 568 -0.26 -17.63 -1.73
C GLY A 568 0.71 -16.90 -0.80
N LYS A 569 1.92 -17.41 -0.60
CA LYS A 569 2.97 -16.72 0.17
C LYS A 569 3.23 -15.33 -0.40
N LEU A 570 3.23 -14.33 0.48
CA LEU A 570 3.56 -12.96 0.13
C LEU A 570 5.08 -12.80 -0.05
N LEU A 571 5.47 -12.22 -1.18
CA LEU A 571 6.85 -12.03 -1.62
C LEU A 571 7.30 -10.60 -1.31
N ARG A 572 8.41 -10.48 -0.58
CA ARG A 572 8.99 -9.19 -0.15
C ARG A 572 9.88 -8.58 -1.22
N MET A 573 9.80 -7.27 -1.37
CA MET A 573 10.68 -6.49 -2.25
C MET A 573 11.60 -5.61 -1.42
N TYR A 574 12.84 -5.47 -1.86
CA TYR A 574 13.87 -4.65 -1.23
C TYR A 574 14.36 -3.61 -2.24
N PRO A 575 13.75 -2.41 -2.29
CA PRO A 575 14.17 -1.36 -3.19
C PRO A 575 15.49 -0.73 -2.73
N VAL A 576 16.43 -0.55 -3.65
CA VAL A 576 17.69 0.18 -3.41
C VAL A 576 17.92 1.17 -4.53
N LEU A 577 18.22 2.41 -4.16
CA LEU A 577 18.55 3.49 -5.10
C LEU A 577 20.05 3.74 -5.10
N PHE A 578 20.69 3.51 -6.25
CA PHE A 578 22.06 3.93 -6.53
C PHE A 578 22.02 5.12 -7.48
N ASN A 579 22.37 6.31 -6.98
CA ASN A 579 22.48 7.50 -7.84
C ASN A 579 23.95 7.76 -8.16
N VAL A 580 24.30 7.66 -9.44
CA VAL A 580 25.66 7.92 -9.93
C VAL A 580 25.91 9.42 -10.04
N GLY A 581 24.92 10.17 -10.51
CA GLY A 581 25.00 11.62 -10.70
C GLY A 581 25.97 12.00 -11.81
N ILE A 582 25.50 11.96 -13.07
CA ILE A 582 26.31 12.35 -14.22
C ILE A 582 25.87 13.75 -14.65
N ASN A 583 26.75 14.74 -14.49
CA ASN A 583 26.51 16.09 -14.99
C ASN A 583 27.77 16.70 -15.58
N GLU A 584 27.74 16.95 -16.88
CA GLU A 584 28.83 17.60 -17.61
C GLU A 584 29.17 18.99 -17.03
N GLN A 585 28.17 19.77 -16.59
CA GLN A 585 28.37 21.07 -15.95
C GLN A 585 28.94 20.98 -14.53
N GLN A 586 28.72 19.87 -13.83
CA GLN A 586 29.31 19.62 -12.51
C GLN A 586 30.80 19.28 -12.63
N THR A 587 31.22 18.63 -13.71
CA THR A 587 32.63 18.44 -14.09
C THR A 587 33.39 19.74 -14.38
N LEU A 588 32.68 20.83 -14.74
CA LEU A 588 33.27 22.15 -14.99
C LEU A 588 33.37 23.02 -13.74
N ALA A 589 32.55 22.76 -12.70
CA ALA A 589 32.62 23.48 -11.44
C ALA A 589 33.81 23.06 -10.55
N GLU A 590 34.49 21.96 -10.90
CA GLU A 590 35.72 21.48 -10.26
C GLU A 590 37.00 21.84 -11.03
N ARG A 591 36.90 22.70 -12.06
CA ARG A 591 38.05 23.35 -12.72
C ARG A 591 38.01 24.85 -12.47
#